data_AF-A0A9P3EZE6-F1
#
_entry.id   AF-A0A9P3EZE6-F1
#
_cell.length_a   1.000
_cell.length_b   1.000
_cell.length_c   1.000
_cell.angle_alpha   90.00
_cell.angle_beta   90.00
_cell.angle_gamma   90.00
#
_symmetry.space_group_name_H-M   'P 1'
#
loop_
_entity.id
_entity.type
_entity.pdbx_description
1 polymer ?
#
loop_
_entity_poly.entity_id
_entity_poly.type
_entity_poly.pdbx_seq_one_letter_code
_entity_poly.pdbx_strand_id
1 'polypeptide(L)'
;MSEEHDDPNPIDLLSRIATLLARVASNLRHNHLDRTTIQTLLLHYSARAESDGRLINAARQDSECVEHGVFLSYVHVELLSWLTKHNYTIPSSSVKWYSWRKLIARKYHLPSIFSIRAHTAQLDDLFRNVVDKGELLHSALRARGIEVPDVAIDYRQVTPQAARGAPPEALHKLLHRAMLAEVLLREGKVSC
;
A
#
# COMPACT_ATOMS: atom_id res chain seq x y z
N MET A 1 6.62 31.37 -10.67
CA MET A 1 7.59 30.26 -10.63
C MET A 1 6.84 29.10 -10.01
N SER A 2 6.35 28.19 -10.84
CA SER A 2 5.63 27.01 -10.36
C SER A 2 6.66 26.08 -9.75
N GLU A 3 6.54 25.79 -8.46
CA GLU A 3 7.29 24.70 -7.85
C GLU A 3 6.92 23.43 -8.61
N GLU A 4 7.88 22.89 -9.34
CA GLU A 4 7.82 21.57 -9.92
C GLU A 4 7.83 20.60 -8.74
N HIS A 5 6.64 20.36 -8.17
CA HIS A 5 6.44 19.31 -7.20
C HIS A 5 6.73 18.01 -7.96
N ASP A 6 7.90 17.43 -7.71
CA ASP A 6 8.31 16.13 -8.23
C ASP A 6 7.46 15.04 -7.53
N ASP A 7 6.15 15.09 -7.80
CA ASP A 7 5.16 14.19 -7.24
C ASP A 7 5.55 12.77 -7.68
N PRO A 8 5.77 11.84 -6.75
CA PRO A 8 6.34 10.55 -7.09
C PRO A 8 5.38 9.81 -8.02
N ASN A 9 5.92 9.34 -9.14
CA ASN A 9 5.20 8.53 -10.11
C ASN A 9 4.54 7.31 -9.42
N PRO A 10 3.21 7.15 -9.52
CA PRO A 10 2.50 6.05 -8.86
C PRO A 10 3.02 4.66 -9.22
N ILE A 11 3.45 4.46 -10.48
CA ILE A 11 3.99 3.19 -10.97
C ILE A 11 5.30 2.88 -10.25
N ASP A 12 6.24 3.83 -10.25
CA ASP A 12 7.55 3.63 -9.62
C ASP A 12 7.41 3.43 -8.11
N LEU A 13 6.56 4.23 -7.46
CA LEU A 13 6.32 4.13 -6.03
C LEU A 13 5.73 2.77 -5.63
N LEU A 14 4.66 2.33 -6.30
CA LEU A 14 4.03 1.04 -5.98
C LEU A 14 4.91 -0.16 -6.38
N SER A 15 5.75 -0.03 -7.41
CA SER A 15 6.76 -1.05 -7.77
C SER A 15 7.84 -1.20 -6.69
N ARG A 16 8.33 -0.08 -6.14
CA ARG A 16 9.27 -0.11 -4.99
C ARG A 16 8.61 -0.74 -3.77
N ILE A 17 7.38 -0.35 -3.46
CA ILE A 17 6.61 -0.91 -2.35
C ILE A 17 6.38 -2.42 -2.53
N ALA A 18 6.02 -2.88 -3.74
CA ALA A 18 5.91 -4.31 -4.05
C ALA A 18 7.19 -5.06 -3.72
N THR A 19 8.34 -4.52 -4.16
CA THR A 19 9.64 -5.11 -3.88
C THR A 19 9.93 -5.17 -2.38
N LEU A 20 9.60 -4.11 -1.63
CA LEU A 20 9.75 -4.07 -0.18
C LEU A 20 8.89 -5.13 0.51
N LEU A 21 7.61 -5.25 0.15
CA LEU A 21 6.69 -6.18 0.80
C LEU A 21 6.97 -7.63 0.43
N ALA A 22 7.42 -7.92 -0.79
CA ALA A 22 7.94 -9.23 -1.15
C ALA A 22 9.16 -9.60 -0.28
N ARG A 23 10.04 -8.64 0.02
CA ARG A 23 11.18 -8.84 0.92
C ARG A 23 10.74 -9.06 2.37
N VAL A 24 9.76 -8.31 2.87
CA VAL A 24 9.17 -8.54 4.20
C VAL A 24 8.56 -9.94 4.29
N ALA A 25 7.81 -10.37 3.27
CA ALA A 25 7.25 -11.72 3.19
C ALA A 25 8.33 -12.80 3.20
N SER A 26 9.42 -12.59 2.45
CA SER A 26 10.59 -13.48 2.47
C SER A 26 11.23 -13.55 3.86
N ASN A 27 11.40 -12.41 4.54
CA ASN A 27 11.96 -12.38 5.89
C ASN A 27 11.10 -13.13 6.91
N LEU A 28 9.76 -13.02 6.83
CA LEU A 28 8.83 -13.79 7.67
C LEU A 28 9.09 -15.30 7.55
N ARG A 29 9.23 -15.78 6.31
CA ARG A 29 9.51 -17.20 6.01
C ARG A 29 10.84 -17.66 6.60
N HIS A 30 11.92 -16.88 6.39
CA HIS A 30 13.26 -17.25 6.85
C HIS A 30 13.40 -17.29 8.39
N ASN A 31 12.54 -16.59 9.12
CA ASN A 31 12.56 -16.58 10.59
C ASN A 31 11.62 -17.63 11.23
N HIS A 32 11.09 -18.58 10.45
CA HIS A 32 10.19 -19.66 10.91
C HIS A 32 8.98 -19.16 11.71
N LEU A 33 8.50 -17.96 11.40
CA LEU A 33 7.24 -17.47 11.95
C LEU A 33 6.12 -18.14 11.16
N ASP A 34 5.39 -19.07 11.78
CA ASP A 34 4.25 -19.78 11.16
C ASP A 34 3.09 -18.81 10.84
N ARG A 35 3.26 -18.04 9.77
CA ARG A 35 2.42 -16.89 9.36
C ARG A 35 2.18 -16.91 7.86
N THR A 36 2.03 -18.12 7.31
CA THR A 36 1.87 -18.38 5.88
C THR A 36 0.78 -17.52 5.24
N THR A 37 -0.35 -17.32 5.91
CA THR A 37 -1.44 -16.47 5.39
C THR A 37 -1.01 -15.01 5.21
N ILE A 38 -0.34 -14.41 6.19
CA ILE A 38 0.17 -13.04 6.08
C ILE A 38 1.22 -12.95 4.97
N GLN A 39 2.11 -13.94 4.89
CA GLN A 39 3.10 -14.01 3.81
C GLN A 39 2.43 -14.02 2.44
N THR A 40 1.42 -14.88 2.25
CA THR A 40 0.66 -14.99 1.00
C THR A 40 -0.03 -13.68 0.66
N LEU A 41 -0.66 -13.01 1.64
CA LEU A 41 -1.30 -11.70 1.42
C LEU A 41 -0.30 -10.63 0.97
N LEU A 42 0.88 -10.57 1.60
CA LEU A 42 1.94 -9.63 1.20
C LEU A 42 2.47 -9.93 -0.21
N LEU A 43 2.62 -11.20 -0.57
CA LEU A 43 3.04 -11.60 -1.93
C LEU A 43 1.97 -11.28 -2.97
N HIS A 44 0.70 -11.51 -2.67
CA HIS A 44 -0.41 -11.14 -3.56
C HIS A 44 -0.50 -9.63 -3.77
N TYR A 45 -0.35 -8.84 -2.71
CA TYR A 45 -0.23 -7.39 -2.84
C TYR A 45 0.94 -7.01 -3.74
N SER A 46 2.12 -7.60 -3.49
CA SER A 46 3.34 -7.27 -4.24
C SER A 46 3.19 -7.57 -5.74
N ALA A 47 2.51 -8.66 -6.10
CA ALA A 47 2.25 -9.02 -7.49
C ALA A 47 1.29 -8.07 -8.21
N ARG A 48 0.46 -7.32 -7.47
CA ARG A 48 -0.56 -6.42 -8.04
C ARG A 48 -0.13 -4.95 -8.06
N ALA A 49 0.61 -4.50 -7.08
CA ALA A 49 0.77 -3.07 -6.80
C ALA A 49 1.31 -2.26 -8.01
N GLU A 50 2.21 -2.82 -8.81
CA GLU A 50 2.67 -2.16 -10.04
C GLU A 50 1.53 -1.94 -11.04
N SER A 51 0.69 -2.96 -11.27
CA SER A 51 -0.50 -2.85 -12.13
C SER A 51 -1.46 -1.78 -11.62
N ASP A 52 -1.68 -1.71 -10.31
CA ASP A 52 -2.53 -0.67 -9.70
C ASP A 52 -1.92 0.73 -9.89
N GLY A 53 -0.58 0.85 -9.85
CA GLY A 53 0.12 2.08 -10.21
C GLY A 53 -0.15 2.54 -11.64
N ARG A 54 -0.23 1.59 -12.58
CA ARG A 54 -0.59 1.88 -13.99
C ARG A 54 -2.04 2.35 -14.11
N LEU A 55 -2.96 1.74 -13.36
CA LEU A 55 -4.36 2.18 -13.29
C LEU A 55 -4.48 3.59 -12.72
N ILE A 56 -3.79 3.90 -11.61
CA ILE A 56 -3.77 5.25 -11.01
C ILE A 56 -3.20 6.27 -11.99
N ASN A 57 -2.15 5.91 -12.73
CA ASN A 57 -1.59 6.80 -13.73
C ASN A 57 -2.58 7.06 -14.87
N ALA A 58 -3.18 6.00 -15.43
CA ALA A 58 -4.16 6.09 -16.51
C ALA A 58 -5.43 6.86 -16.12
N ALA A 59 -5.85 6.76 -14.85
CA ALA A 59 -6.99 7.49 -14.29
C ALA A 59 -6.92 9.00 -14.51
N ARG A 60 -5.71 9.56 -14.63
CA ARG A 60 -5.48 11.00 -14.87
C ARG A 60 -6.05 11.52 -16.20
N GLN A 61 -6.41 10.63 -17.13
CA GLN A 61 -6.95 10.99 -18.45
C GLN A 61 -8.40 11.47 -18.42
N ASP A 62 -9.17 11.10 -17.39
CA ASP A 62 -10.60 11.38 -17.33
C ASP A 62 -11.04 11.80 -15.93
N SER A 63 -11.86 12.84 -15.84
CA SER A 63 -12.24 13.47 -14.57
C SER A 63 -13.02 12.54 -13.63
N GLU A 64 -13.77 11.58 -14.16
CA GLU A 64 -14.53 10.62 -13.37
C GLU A 64 -13.67 9.42 -12.97
N CYS A 65 -12.68 9.04 -13.78
CA CYS A 65 -11.69 8.03 -13.42
C CYS A 65 -10.69 8.54 -12.38
N VAL A 66 -10.31 9.83 -12.42
CA VAL A 66 -9.39 10.45 -11.44
C VAL A 66 -9.84 10.17 -10.01
N GLU A 67 -11.14 10.28 -9.73
CA GLU A 67 -11.69 10.03 -8.39
C GLU A 67 -11.43 8.59 -7.94
N HIS A 68 -11.72 7.62 -8.81
CA HIS A 68 -11.44 6.20 -8.56
C HIS A 68 -9.94 5.94 -8.36
N GLY A 69 -9.08 6.66 -9.09
CA GLY A 69 -7.63 6.65 -8.89
C GLY A 69 -7.21 7.18 -7.52
N VAL A 70 -7.86 8.24 -7.03
CA VAL A 70 -7.60 8.79 -5.69
C VAL A 70 -8.08 7.81 -4.62
N PHE A 71 -9.24 7.17 -4.78
CA PHE A 71 -9.70 6.13 -3.86
C PHE A 71 -8.77 4.93 -3.79
N LEU A 72 -8.31 4.44 -4.95
CA LEU A 72 -7.34 3.34 -5.00
C LEU A 72 -6.05 3.74 -4.26
N SER A 73 -5.53 4.94 -4.53
CA SER A 73 -4.35 5.47 -3.84
C SER A 73 -4.55 5.54 -2.32
N TYR A 74 -5.74 5.97 -1.87
CA TYR A 74 -6.08 6.04 -0.45
C TYR A 74 -6.03 4.67 0.22
N VAL A 75 -6.63 3.63 -0.38
CA VAL A 75 -6.63 2.29 0.22
C VAL A 75 -5.25 1.63 0.22
N HIS A 76 -4.39 1.92 -0.76
CA HIS A 76 -2.98 1.54 -0.69
C HIS A 76 -2.29 2.22 0.51
N VAL A 77 -2.47 3.53 0.71
CA VAL A 77 -1.88 4.27 1.83
C VAL A 77 -2.37 3.74 3.17
N GLU A 78 -3.65 3.39 3.31
CA GLU A 78 -4.18 2.81 4.55
C GLU A 78 -3.56 1.44 4.85
N LEU A 79 -3.43 0.57 3.84
CA LEU A 79 -2.73 -0.70 4.00
C LEU A 79 -1.27 -0.49 4.44
N LEU A 80 -0.54 0.44 3.82
CA LEU A 80 0.86 0.73 4.16
C LEU A 80 1.01 1.36 5.55
N SER A 81 0.11 2.26 5.91
CA SER A 81 0.04 2.87 7.24
C SER A 81 -0.21 1.79 8.30
N TRP A 82 -1.07 0.82 8.01
CA TRP A 82 -1.29 -0.32 8.87
C TRP A 82 -0.03 -1.19 9.00
N LEU A 83 0.63 -1.53 7.89
CA LEU A 83 1.86 -2.35 7.93
C LEU A 83 2.98 -1.70 8.75
N THR A 84 3.19 -0.39 8.57
CA THR A 84 4.18 0.38 9.34
C THR A 84 3.83 0.44 10.82
N LYS A 85 2.57 0.73 11.17
CA LYS A 85 2.07 0.73 12.57
C LYS A 85 2.29 -0.62 13.26
N HIS A 86 2.10 -1.72 12.54
CA HIS A 86 2.29 -3.08 13.05
C HIS A 86 3.73 -3.62 12.86
N ASN A 87 4.66 -2.76 12.45
CA ASN A 87 6.09 -3.00 12.29
C ASN A 87 6.43 -4.12 11.28
N TYR A 88 5.63 -4.31 10.22
CA TYR A 88 5.97 -5.18 9.10
C TYR A 88 7.04 -4.50 8.22
N THR A 89 8.30 -4.52 8.67
CA THR A 89 9.42 -3.74 8.09
C THR A 89 10.59 -4.65 7.72
N ILE A 90 11.54 -4.15 6.91
CA ILE A 90 12.70 -4.95 6.46
C ILE A 90 13.61 -5.38 7.63
N PRO A 91 14.04 -4.51 8.56
CA PRO A 91 14.88 -4.92 9.66
C PRO A 91 14.09 -5.82 10.61
N SER A 92 14.35 -7.14 10.56
CA SER A 92 13.68 -8.12 11.42
C SER A 92 13.87 -7.82 12.91
N SER A 93 14.94 -7.12 13.27
CA SER A 93 15.26 -6.65 14.62
C SER A 93 14.34 -5.53 15.14
N SER A 94 13.77 -4.71 14.26
CA SER A 94 12.84 -3.62 14.60
C SER A 94 11.42 -4.13 14.88
N VAL A 95 11.15 -5.37 14.50
CA VAL A 95 9.83 -5.94 14.67
C VAL A 95 9.67 -6.49 16.08
N LYS A 96 8.90 -5.78 16.91
CA LYS A 96 8.70 -6.08 18.33
C LYS A 96 8.26 -7.54 18.61
N TRP A 97 7.61 -8.19 17.66
CA TRP A 97 7.10 -9.57 17.77
C TRP A 97 7.97 -10.66 17.13
N TYR A 98 9.11 -10.32 16.51
CA TYR A 98 10.03 -11.32 15.92
C TYR A 98 10.97 -11.96 16.95
N SER A 99 11.06 -11.40 18.16
CA SER A 99 11.88 -11.99 19.22
C SER A 99 11.01 -12.76 20.21
N TRP A 100 10.90 -14.07 19.98
CA TRP A 100 10.58 -15.14 20.90
C TRP A 100 11.05 -14.84 22.34
N ARG A 101 12.31 -14.38 22.52
CA ARG A 101 12.84 -13.98 23.84
C ARG A 101 12.15 -12.75 24.43
N LYS A 102 11.81 -11.74 23.63
CA LYS A 102 11.05 -10.55 24.08
C LYS A 102 9.56 -10.86 24.30
N LEU A 103 9.02 -11.84 23.59
CA LEU A 103 7.65 -12.37 23.78
C LEU A 103 7.53 -13.20 25.07
N ILE A 104 8.56 -13.97 25.42
CA ILE A 104 8.61 -14.77 26.66
C ILE A 104 8.96 -13.91 27.88
N ALA A 105 9.67 -12.79 27.69
CA ALA A 105 9.93 -11.82 28.74
C ALA A 105 8.61 -11.18 29.21
N ARG A 106 8.07 -11.68 30.34
CA ARG A 106 6.83 -11.29 31.06
C ARG A 106 6.49 -9.79 31.18
N LYS A 107 7.38 -8.88 30.78
CA LYS A 107 7.19 -7.43 30.84
C LYS A 107 6.45 -6.84 29.62
N TYR A 108 6.34 -7.61 28.54
CA TYR A 108 5.52 -7.25 27.39
C TYR A 108 4.46 -8.33 27.23
N HIS A 109 3.20 -7.99 27.48
CA HIS A 109 2.06 -8.87 27.20
C HIS A 109 2.24 -9.46 25.80
N LEU A 110 2.41 -10.79 25.74
CA LEU A 110 2.39 -11.56 24.51
C LEU A 110 1.28 -10.99 23.62
N PRO A 111 1.57 -10.52 22.39
CA PRO A 111 0.54 -10.32 21.40
C PRO A 111 -0.06 -11.70 21.20
N SER A 112 -1.18 -11.92 21.88
CA SER A 112 -1.88 -13.17 21.98
C SER A 112 -2.12 -13.76 20.59
N ILE A 113 -2.24 -15.08 20.45
CA ILE A 113 -2.65 -15.74 19.20
C ILE A 113 -3.92 -15.08 18.61
N PHE A 114 -4.77 -14.48 19.46
CA PHE A 114 -5.91 -13.65 19.06
C PHE A 114 -5.51 -12.37 18.31
N SER A 115 -4.39 -11.74 18.65
CA SER A 115 -3.85 -10.57 17.93
C SER A 115 -3.37 -10.93 16.52
N ILE A 116 -2.80 -12.12 16.31
CA ILE A 116 -2.35 -12.56 14.97
C ILE A 116 -3.54 -12.85 14.07
N ARG A 117 -4.58 -13.53 14.59
CA ARG A 117 -5.81 -13.76 13.82
C ARG A 117 -6.49 -12.43 13.47
N ALA A 118 -6.58 -11.51 14.42
CA ALA A 118 -7.11 -10.17 14.17
C ALA A 118 -6.28 -9.40 13.14
N HIS A 119 -4.94 -9.44 13.24
CA HIS A 119 -4.05 -8.83 12.26
C HIS A 119 -4.21 -9.44 10.86
N THR A 120 -4.38 -10.76 10.78
CA THR A 120 -4.58 -11.47 9.51
C THR A 120 -5.90 -11.06 8.88
N ALA A 121 -6.99 -11.05 9.65
CA ALA A 121 -8.31 -10.64 9.18
C ALA A 121 -8.32 -9.18 8.73
N GLN A 122 -7.66 -8.29 9.49
CA GLN A 122 -7.58 -6.88 9.13
C GLN A 122 -6.70 -6.65 7.88
N LEU A 123 -5.59 -7.36 7.75
CA LEU A 123 -4.76 -7.29 6.54
C LEU A 123 -5.49 -7.83 5.32
N ASP A 124 -6.25 -8.92 5.47
CA ASP A 124 -7.09 -9.49 4.42
C ASP A 124 -8.20 -8.50 4.00
N ASP A 125 -8.86 -7.84 4.95
CA ASP A 125 -9.86 -6.81 4.68
C ASP A 125 -9.26 -5.60 3.93
N LEU A 126 -8.12 -5.08 4.40
CA LEU A 126 -7.38 -4.01 3.73
C LEU A 126 -6.96 -4.42 2.31
N PHE A 127 -6.48 -5.65 2.13
CA PHE A 127 -6.09 -6.16 0.83
C PHE A 127 -7.28 -6.31 -0.11
N ARG A 128 -8.40 -6.88 0.35
CA ARG A 128 -9.64 -6.97 -0.43
C ARG A 128 -10.13 -5.60 -0.87
N ASN A 129 -10.07 -4.60 0.01
CA ASN A 129 -10.44 -3.24 -0.35
C ASN A 129 -9.54 -2.67 -1.46
N VAL A 130 -8.22 -2.93 -1.43
CA VAL A 130 -7.32 -2.60 -2.55
C VAL A 130 -7.76 -3.28 -3.84
N VAL A 131 -8.05 -4.59 -3.79
CA VAL A 131 -8.53 -5.36 -4.94
C VAL A 131 -9.82 -4.75 -5.51
N ASP A 132 -10.81 -4.53 -4.66
CA ASP A 132 -12.13 -4.04 -5.06
C ASP A 132 -12.04 -2.65 -5.71
N LYS A 133 -11.21 -1.75 -5.17
CA LYS A 133 -10.98 -0.42 -5.78
C LYS A 133 -10.17 -0.50 -7.07
N GLY A 134 -9.22 -1.44 -7.16
CA GLY A 134 -8.47 -1.70 -8.39
C GLY A 134 -9.38 -2.17 -9.52
N GLU A 135 -10.21 -3.17 -9.26
CA GLU A 135 -11.18 -3.69 -10.23
C GLU A 135 -12.23 -2.65 -10.62
N LEU A 136 -12.71 -1.85 -9.66
CA LEU A 136 -13.63 -0.76 -9.94
C LEU A 136 -13.01 0.26 -10.90
N LEU A 137 -11.79 0.73 -10.63
CA LEU A 137 -11.08 1.68 -11.49
C LEU A 137 -10.82 1.07 -12.88
N HIS A 138 -10.36 -0.18 -12.94
CA HIS A 138 -10.12 -0.87 -14.20
C HIS A 138 -11.38 -0.97 -15.06
N SER A 139 -12.52 -1.31 -14.43
CA SER A 139 -13.81 -1.35 -15.12
C SER A 139 -14.26 0.02 -15.63
N ALA A 140 -14.04 1.08 -14.84
CA ALA A 140 -14.37 2.45 -15.21
C ALA A 140 -13.53 2.94 -16.40
N LEU A 141 -12.22 2.68 -16.38
CA LEU A 141 -11.31 3.00 -17.49
C LEU A 141 -11.73 2.28 -18.76
N ARG A 142 -12.03 0.98 -18.67
CA ARG A 142 -12.51 0.17 -19.82
C ARG A 142 -13.82 0.70 -20.38
N ALA A 143 -14.78 1.06 -19.52
CA ALA A 143 -16.08 1.59 -19.96
C ALA A 143 -15.94 2.90 -20.75
N ARG A 144 -14.88 3.68 -20.49
CA ARG A 144 -14.54 4.91 -21.21
C ARG A 144 -13.62 4.72 -22.42
N GLY A 145 -13.19 3.48 -22.69
CA GLY A 145 -12.24 3.21 -23.77
C GLY A 145 -10.83 3.76 -23.49
N ILE A 146 -10.47 3.96 -22.21
CA ILE A 146 -9.15 4.46 -21.83
C ILE A 146 -8.17 3.29 -21.77
N GLU A 147 -7.09 3.38 -22.54
CA GLU A 147 -6.01 2.40 -22.51
C GLU A 147 -5.12 2.61 -21.27
N VAL A 148 -4.66 1.49 -20.70
CA VAL A 148 -3.73 1.47 -19.56
C VAL A 148 -2.36 1.07 -20.10
N PRO A 149 -1.46 2.03 -20.36
CA PRO A 149 -0.13 1.72 -20.87
C PRO A 149 0.71 1.01 -19.81
N ASP A 150 1.67 0.19 -20.28
CA ASP A 150 2.64 -0.47 -19.41
C ASP A 150 3.66 0.49 -18.80
N VAL A 151 3.83 1.68 -19.40
CA VAL A 151 4.78 2.72 -18.98
C VAL A 151 4.04 3.94 -18.44
N ALA A 152 4.72 4.67 -17.56
CA ALA A 152 4.23 5.95 -17.09
C ALA A 152 4.16 6.95 -18.24
N ILE A 153 2.98 7.57 -18.38
CA ILE A 153 2.73 8.67 -19.29
C ILE A 153 2.38 9.88 -18.45
N ASP A 154 3.00 11.01 -18.76
CA ASP A 154 2.63 12.30 -18.18
C ASP A 154 1.33 12.80 -18.81
N TYR A 155 0.22 12.48 -18.15
CA TYR A 155 -1.09 12.97 -18.54
C TYR A 155 -1.28 14.38 -18.03
N ARG A 156 -1.86 15.24 -18.87
CA ARG A 156 -2.34 16.55 -18.43
C ARG A 156 -3.24 16.36 -17.22
N GLN A 157 -2.90 16.98 -16.09
CA GLN A 157 -3.68 16.85 -14.87
C GLN A 157 -5.12 17.31 -15.12
N VAL A 158 -6.05 16.36 -15.05
CA VAL A 158 -7.48 16.65 -15.06
C VAL A 158 -7.90 16.94 -13.63
N THR A 159 -8.50 18.11 -13.41
CA THR A 159 -9.09 18.45 -12.12
C THR A 159 -10.25 17.49 -11.84
N PRO A 160 -10.25 16.78 -10.70
CA PRO A 160 -11.39 15.96 -10.32
C PRO A 160 -12.64 16.85 -10.28
N GLN A 161 -13.75 16.37 -10.83
CA GLN A 161 -15.04 17.02 -10.57
C GLN A 161 -15.39 16.90 -9.08
N ALA A 162 -16.05 17.90 -8.51
CA ALA A 162 -16.45 17.88 -7.11
C ALA A 162 -17.52 16.79 -6.90
N ALA A 163 -17.11 15.62 -6.42
CA ALA A 163 -18.00 14.49 -6.17
C ALA A 163 -18.39 14.36 -4.68
N ARG A 164 -19.63 13.89 -4.46
CA ARG A 164 -20.17 13.59 -3.12
C ARG A 164 -19.49 12.34 -2.57
N GLY A 165 -18.62 12.51 -1.58
CA GLY A 165 -17.95 11.39 -0.88
C GLY A 165 -16.46 11.27 -1.14
N ALA A 166 -15.82 12.31 -1.70
CA ALA A 166 -14.39 12.34 -2.04
C ALA A 166 -13.48 11.76 -0.92
N PRO A 167 -12.37 11.09 -1.28
CA PRO A 167 -11.32 10.71 -0.33
C PRO A 167 -10.91 11.92 0.51
N PRO A 168 -10.50 11.72 1.78
CA PRO A 168 -10.18 12.84 2.67
C PRO A 168 -8.99 13.68 2.20
N GLU A 169 -8.23 13.21 1.21
CA GLU A 169 -6.98 13.81 0.75
C GLU A 169 -6.85 13.79 -0.78
N ALA A 170 -6.14 14.79 -1.30
CA ALA A 170 -5.78 14.86 -2.71
C ALA A 170 -4.69 13.82 -3.06
N LEU A 171 -4.64 13.42 -4.33
CA LEU A 171 -3.72 12.39 -4.83
C LEU A 171 -2.25 12.65 -4.47
N HIS A 172 -1.74 13.87 -4.67
CA HIS A 172 -0.34 14.20 -4.35
C HIS A 172 -0.01 14.00 -2.86
N LYS A 173 -0.94 14.32 -1.95
CA LYS A 173 -0.76 14.10 -0.50
C LYS A 173 -0.71 12.61 -0.17
N LEU A 174 -1.55 11.82 -0.83
CA LEU A 174 -1.56 10.36 -0.67
C LEU A 174 -0.26 9.73 -1.18
N LEU A 175 0.24 10.17 -2.34
CA LEU A 175 1.51 9.72 -2.89
C LEU A 175 2.68 10.08 -1.96
N HIS A 176 2.68 11.29 -1.41
CA HIS A 176 3.67 11.70 -0.41
C HIS A 176 3.58 10.84 0.87
N ARG A 177 2.38 10.57 1.40
CA ARG A 177 2.18 9.66 2.55
C ARG A 177 2.68 8.24 2.25
N ALA A 178 2.41 7.72 1.06
CA ALA A 178 2.91 6.42 0.61
C ALA A 178 4.44 6.39 0.53
N MET A 179 5.08 7.47 0.04
CA MET A 179 6.54 7.60 0.03
C MET A 179 7.11 7.61 1.46
N LEU A 180 6.48 8.31 2.41
CA LEU A 180 6.90 8.24 3.82
C LEU A 180 6.75 6.82 4.38
N ALA A 181 5.64 6.14 4.06
CA ALA A 181 5.43 4.75 4.47
C ALA A 181 6.47 3.81 3.84
N GLU A 182 6.86 4.01 2.58
CA GLU A 182 7.95 3.28 1.90
C GLU A 182 9.25 3.37 2.72
N VAL A 183 9.64 4.58 3.12
CA VAL A 183 10.83 4.82 3.95
C VAL A 183 10.72 4.10 5.29
N LEU A 184 9.56 4.17 5.96
CA LEU A 184 9.33 3.50 7.24
C LEU A 184 9.38 1.98 7.12
N LEU A 185 8.78 1.40 6.07
CA LEU A 185 8.84 -0.03 5.78
C LEU A 185 10.28 -0.49 5.56
N ARG A 186 11.09 0.34 4.90
CA ARG A 186 12.50 0.06 4.62
C ARG A 186 13.39 0.17 5.86
N GLU A 187 13.20 1.21 6.67
CA GLU A 187 14.12 1.55 7.78
C GLU A 187 13.69 0.99 9.13
N GLY A 188 12.41 0.62 9.30
CA GLY A 188 11.90 0.08 10.56
C GLY A 188 11.96 1.05 11.75
N LYS A 189 12.04 2.36 11.48
CA LYS A 189 12.03 3.40 12.52
C LYS A 189 10.59 3.64 12.97
N VAL A 190 10.32 3.35 14.23
CA VAL A 190 9.06 3.68 14.88
C VAL A 190 9.09 5.20 15.14
N SER A 191 8.12 5.96 14.64
CA SER A 191 7.87 7.30 15.16
C SER A 191 7.71 7.19 16.68
N CYS A 192 8.62 7.82 17.41
CA CYS A 192 8.62 7.85 18.86
C CYS A 192 7.32 8.43 19.41
#